data_AF-A0ABD5B005-F1
#
_entry.id   AF-A0ABD5B005-F1
#
_cell.length_a   1.000
_cell.length_b   1.000
_cell.length_c   1.000
_cell.angle_alpha   90.00
_cell.angle_beta   90.00
_cell.angle_gamma   90.00
#
_symmetry.space_group_name_H-M   'P 1'
#
loop_
_entity.id
_entity.type
_entity.pdbx_description
1 polymer ?
#
loop_
_entity_poly.entity_id
_entity_poly.type
_entity_poly.pdbx_seq_one_letter_code
_entity_poly.pdbx_strand_id
1 'polypeptide(L)'
;FVALADLIDRLIHLITHLIANGIGVKGSFGLDQILGVFMYPFALLLGLPFNEAWEVAQQMAKKIVTNEFVVMGEISNQVNAMTPHHRAVISTFLVSFANFSTIGMIIGTLKGIVDKKTSDFVSKYVPMMLLAGIL
;
A
#
# COMPACT_ATOMS: atom_id res chain seq x y z
N PHE A 1 3.05 -7.56 -12.24
CA PHE A 1 2.89 -6.34 -11.43
C PHE A 1 3.64 -6.44 -10.10
N VAL A 2 3.35 -7.42 -9.24
CA VAL A 2 4.05 -7.61 -7.95
C VAL A 2 5.58 -7.59 -8.07
N ALA A 3 6.17 -8.39 -8.95
CA ALA A 3 7.62 -8.42 -9.16
C ALA A 3 8.19 -7.08 -9.68
N LEU A 4 7.40 -6.31 -10.44
CA LEU A 4 7.81 -4.98 -10.90
C LEU A 4 7.74 -3.97 -9.76
N ALA A 5 6.70 -4.02 -8.94
CA ALA A 5 6.59 -3.19 -7.74
C ALA A 5 7.73 -3.48 -6.76
N ASP A 6 8.06 -4.77 -6.54
CA ASP A 6 9.22 -5.18 -5.72
C ASP A 6 10.55 -4.69 -6.32
N LEU A 7 10.72 -4.77 -7.66
CA LEU A 7 11.90 -4.23 -8.33
C LEU A 7 12.02 -2.71 -8.17
N ILE A 8 10.92 -1.98 -8.32
CA ILE A 8 10.87 -0.52 -8.12
C ILE A 8 11.20 -0.19 -6.67
N ASP A 9 10.62 -0.92 -5.72
CA ASP A 9 10.86 -0.72 -4.30
C ASP A 9 12.33 -0.97 -3.94
N ARG A 10 12.93 -2.05 -4.44
CA ARG A 10 14.38 -2.32 -4.34
C ARG A 10 15.23 -1.21 -4.96
N LEU A 11 14.82 -0.65 -6.10
CA LEU A 11 15.51 0.47 -6.74
C LEU A 11 15.43 1.73 -5.88
N ILE A 12 14.27 2.02 -5.30
CA ILE A 12 14.08 3.15 -4.38
C ILE A 12 14.96 2.95 -3.14
N HIS A 13 15.01 1.75 -2.58
CA HIS A 13 15.92 1.40 -1.49
C HIS A 13 17.39 1.64 -1.86
N LEU A 14 17.81 1.25 -3.07
CA LEU A 14 19.19 1.49 -3.53
C LEU A 14 19.48 3.00 -3.62
N ILE A 15 18.58 3.78 -4.22
CA ILE A 15 18.74 5.23 -4.37
C ILE A 15 18.78 5.91 -3.00
N THR A 16 17.83 5.59 -2.11
CA THR A 16 17.78 6.18 -0.78
C THR A 16 18.98 5.79 0.05
N HIS A 17 19.49 4.56 -0.09
CA HIS A 17 20.73 4.15 0.55
C HIS A 17 21.95 4.97 0.08
N LEU A 18 22.06 5.21 -1.23
CA LEU A 18 23.14 6.04 -1.79
C LEU A 18 23.07 7.48 -1.30
N ILE A 19 21.87 8.07 -1.28
CA ILE A 19 21.66 9.44 -0.78
C ILE A 19 21.96 9.51 0.72
N ALA A 20 21.43 8.57 1.51
CA ALA A 20 21.60 8.53 2.96
C ALA A 20 23.08 8.42 3.35
N ASN A 21 23.85 7.57 2.68
CA ASN A 21 25.30 7.51 2.84
C ASN A 21 26.00 8.82 2.46
N GLY A 22 25.52 9.52 1.43
CA GLY A 22 26.04 10.83 1.01
C GLY A 22 25.80 11.97 2.01
N ILE A 23 24.75 11.89 2.82
CA ILE A 23 24.40 12.88 3.87
C ILE A 23 24.75 12.41 5.29
N GLY A 24 25.43 11.27 5.44
CA GLY A 24 25.85 10.73 6.74
C GLY A 24 24.73 10.13 7.60
N VAL A 25 23.57 9.83 7.01
CA VAL A 25 22.44 9.19 7.68
C VAL A 25 22.46 7.69 7.41
N LYS A 26 22.33 6.86 8.44
CA LYS A 26 22.22 5.40 8.28
C LYS A 26 20.77 5.03 7.98
N GLY A 27 20.53 4.42 6.81
CA GLY A 27 19.23 3.85 6.46
C GLY A 27 18.98 3.78 4.96
N SER A 28 17.86 3.17 4.60
CA SER A 28 17.25 3.25 3.27
C SER A 28 15.75 3.21 3.48
N PHE A 29 15.00 3.95 2.68
CA PHE A 29 13.54 3.92 2.73
C PHE A 29 12.97 3.49 1.38
N GLY A 30 11.95 2.64 1.41
CA GLY A 30 11.18 2.14 0.28
C GLY A 30 9.89 2.93 0.09
N LEU A 31 9.13 2.56 -0.94
CA LEU A 31 7.86 3.19 -1.25
C LEU A 31 6.79 2.86 -0.19
N ASP A 32 6.86 1.65 0.36
CA ASP A 32 6.04 1.20 1.49
C ASP A 32 6.25 2.06 2.74
N GLN A 33 7.49 2.45 3.04
CA GLN A 33 7.83 3.24 4.21
C GLN A 33 7.41 4.69 4.06
N ILE A 34 7.56 5.25 2.86
CA ILE A 34 7.07 6.59 2.52
C ILE A 34 5.55 6.62 2.67
N LEU A 35 4.83 5.68 2.05
CA LEU A 35 3.37 5.61 2.15
C LEU A 35 2.90 5.21 3.56
N GLY A 36 3.71 4.46 4.29
CA GLY A 36 3.42 4.06 5.66
C GLY A 36 3.42 5.25 6.63
N VAL A 37 4.22 6.29 6.38
CA VAL A 37 4.11 7.56 7.12
C VAL A 37 2.73 8.18 6.94
N PHE A 38 2.15 8.12 5.73
CA PHE A 38 0.80 8.60 5.48
C PHE A 38 -0.27 7.69 6.09
N MET A 39 -0.05 6.38 6.13
CA MET A 39 -0.98 5.42 6.73
C MET A 39 -0.94 5.42 8.27
N TYR A 40 0.16 5.89 8.87
CA TYR A 40 0.39 5.84 10.32
C TYR A 40 -0.65 6.60 11.15
N PRO A 41 -1.04 7.85 10.81
CA PRO A 41 -2.12 8.53 11.49
C PRO A 41 -3.44 7.75 11.47
N PHE A 42 -3.76 7.08 10.35
CA PHE A 42 -4.98 6.27 10.25
C PHE A 42 -4.90 5.02 11.12
N ALA A 43 -3.75 4.34 11.17
CA ALA A 43 -3.52 3.21 12.07
C ALA A 43 -3.66 3.62 13.56
N LEU A 44 -3.19 4.80 13.93
CA LEU A 44 -3.38 5.36 15.27
C LEU A 44 -4.86 5.68 15.56
N LEU A 45 -5.58 6.26 14.60
CA LEU A 45 -7.02 6.55 14.72
C LEU A 45 -7.87 5.28 14.85
N LEU A 46 -7.39 4.14 14.32
CA LEU A 46 -7.99 2.83 14.53
C LEU A 46 -7.72 2.26 15.94
N GLY A 47 -6.97 2.96 16.79
CA GLY A 47 -6.78 2.61 18.21
C GLY A 47 -5.58 1.69 18.48
N LEU A 48 -4.65 1.55 17.54
CA LEU A 48 -3.44 0.74 17.75
C LEU A 48 -2.40 1.47 18.61
N PRO A 49 -1.66 0.76 19.48
CA PRO A 49 -0.53 1.35 20.19
C PRO A 49 0.59 1.75 19.22
N PHE A 50 1.41 2.74 19.58
CA PHE A 50 2.39 3.35 18.67
C PHE A 50 3.31 2.37 17.93
N ASN A 51 3.71 1.28 18.58
CA ASN A 51 4.55 0.22 18.00
C ASN A 51 3.78 -0.60 16.95
N GLU A 52 2.58 -1.08 17.28
CA GLU A 52 1.74 -1.87 16.35
C GLU A 52 1.18 -1.01 15.23
N ALA A 53 0.86 0.25 15.51
CA ALA A 53 0.35 1.20 14.51
C ALA A 53 1.36 1.39 13.37
N TRP A 54 2.66 1.39 13.65
CA TRP A 54 3.67 1.55 12.61
C TRP A 54 3.73 0.30 11.74
N GLU A 55 3.73 -0.87 12.35
CA GLU A 55 3.72 -2.15 11.63
C GLU A 55 2.49 -2.29 10.73
N VAL A 56 1.30 -2.00 11.26
CA VAL A 56 0.05 -2.03 10.50
C VAL A 56 0.07 -0.99 9.38
N ALA A 57 0.57 0.22 9.63
CA ALA A 57 0.67 1.24 8.59
C ALA A 57 1.59 0.83 7.43
N GLN A 58 2.69 0.13 7.72
CA GLN A 58 3.56 -0.43 6.69
C GLN A 58 2.84 -1.51 5.88
N GLN A 59 2.12 -2.42 6.53
CA GLN A 59 1.33 -3.45 5.86
C GLN A 59 0.21 -2.84 5.00
N MET A 60 -0.47 -1.79 5.49
CA MET A 60 -1.48 -1.05 4.75
C MET A 60 -0.89 -0.38 3.49
N ALA A 61 0.25 0.29 3.64
CA ALA A 61 0.96 0.91 2.53
C ALA A 61 1.42 -0.11 1.49
N LYS A 62 2.00 -1.23 1.93
CA LYS A 62 2.45 -2.31 1.06
C LYS A 62 1.30 -2.91 0.25
N LYS A 63 0.13 -3.08 0.84
CA LYS A 63 -1.09 -3.50 0.13
C LYS A 63 -1.44 -2.54 -1.01
N ILE A 64 -1.41 -1.22 -0.76
CA ILE A 64 -1.77 -0.19 -1.76
C ILE A 64 -0.80 -0.22 -2.95
N VAL A 65 0.51 -0.38 -2.68
CA VAL A 65 1.56 -0.44 -3.70
C VAL A 65 1.54 -1.75 -4.47
N THR A 66 1.36 -2.87 -3.77
CA THR A 66 1.43 -4.21 -4.33
C THR A 66 0.03 -4.79 -4.52
N ASN A 67 -0.42 -5.65 -3.61
CA ASN A 67 -1.78 -6.13 -3.46
C ASN A 67 -1.96 -6.81 -2.08
N GLU A 68 -3.20 -7.16 -1.77
CA GLU A 68 -3.62 -7.86 -0.57
C GLU A 68 -2.99 -9.25 -0.40
N PHE A 69 -2.83 -10.02 -1.47
CA PHE A 69 -2.25 -11.37 -1.39
C PHE A 69 -0.77 -11.40 -1.01
N VAL A 70 0.00 -10.36 -1.39
CA VAL A 70 1.41 -10.20 -0.97
C VAL A 70 1.48 -10.06 0.54
N VAL A 71 0.67 -9.17 1.11
CA VAL A 71 0.65 -8.94 2.56
C VAL A 71 0.10 -10.16 3.30
N MET A 72 -0.97 -10.78 2.80
CA MET A 72 -1.52 -12.03 3.36
C MET A 72 -0.47 -13.14 3.40
N GLY A 73 0.37 -13.27 2.36
CA GLY A 73 1.48 -14.21 2.34
C GLY A 73 2.51 -13.95 3.44
N GLU A 74 2.88 -12.68 3.65
CA GLU A 74 3.86 -12.26 4.65
C GLU A 74 3.38 -12.47 6.09
N ILE A 75 2.11 -12.16 6.38
CA ILE A 75 1.57 -12.26 7.74
C ILE A 75 1.01 -13.65 8.06
N SER A 76 0.86 -14.53 7.08
CA SER A 76 0.20 -15.86 7.23
C SER A 76 0.70 -16.68 8.43
N ASN A 77 2.01 -16.68 8.67
CA ASN A 77 2.65 -17.44 9.75
C ASN A 77 2.63 -16.71 11.10
N GLN A 78 2.34 -15.41 11.13
CA GLN A 78 2.44 -14.56 12.31
C GLN A 78 1.07 -14.08 12.80
N VAL A 79 0.03 -14.15 11.96
CA VAL A 79 -1.31 -13.64 12.25
C VAL A 79 -1.89 -14.20 13.54
N ASN A 80 -1.58 -15.46 13.87
CA ASN A 80 -2.04 -16.11 15.08
C ASN A 80 -1.33 -15.64 16.36
N ALA A 81 -0.14 -15.05 16.24
CA ALA A 81 0.62 -14.46 17.34
C ALA A 81 0.30 -12.97 17.56
N MET A 82 -0.36 -12.31 16.60
CA MET A 82 -0.79 -10.91 16.73
C MET A 82 -1.84 -10.74 17.83
N THR A 83 -1.84 -9.55 18.45
CA THR A 83 -2.89 -9.15 19.39
C THR A 83 -4.27 -9.22 18.72
N PRO A 84 -5.36 -9.51 19.46
CA PRO A 84 -6.69 -9.60 18.87
C PRO A 84 -7.10 -8.33 18.11
N HIS A 85 -6.71 -7.15 18.63
CA HIS A 85 -7.02 -5.87 18.01
C HIS A 85 -6.23 -5.64 16.71
N HIS A 86 -4.91 -5.84 16.71
CA HIS A 86 -4.09 -5.79 15.49
C HIS A 86 -4.66 -6.71 14.43
N ARG A 87 -4.92 -7.98 14.79
CA ARG A 87 -5.47 -8.98 13.88
C ARG A 87 -6.79 -8.52 13.26
N ALA A 88 -7.70 -7.95 14.04
CA ALA A 88 -8.98 -7.45 13.56
C ALA A 88 -8.79 -6.28 12.57
N VAL A 89 -7.89 -5.35 12.88
CA VAL A 89 -7.61 -4.19 12.01
C VAL A 89 -7.02 -4.64 10.68
N ILE A 90 -5.94 -5.44 10.70
CA ILE A 90 -5.26 -5.81 9.47
C ILE A 90 -6.11 -6.74 8.61
N SER A 91 -6.82 -7.71 9.21
CA SER A 91 -7.69 -8.61 8.44
C SER A 91 -8.83 -7.84 7.77
N THR A 92 -9.47 -6.90 8.48
CA THR A 92 -10.50 -6.03 7.89
C THR A 92 -9.94 -5.21 6.73
N PHE A 93 -8.77 -4.61 6.91
CA PHE A 93 -8.16 -3.79 5.86
C PHE A 93 -7.79 -4.60 4.60
N LEU A 94 -7.37 -5.86 4.76
CA LEU A 94 -6.94 -6.72 3.66
C LEU A 94 -8.09 -7.31 2.84
N VAL A 95 -9.34 -7.25 3.31
CA VAL A 95 -10.51 -7.81 2.59
C VAL A 95 -10.90 -6.98 1.35
N SER A 96 -10.39 -5.76 1.17
CA SER A 96 -10.67 -4.95 -0.03
C SER A 96 -9.59 -5.09 -1.11
N PHE A 97 -9.98 -5.01 -2.39
CA PHE A 97 -9.08 -5.01 -3.55
C PHE A 97 -8.53 -3.62 -3.91
N ALA A 98 -8.59 -2.64 -3.00
CA ALA A 98 -8.14 -1.28 -3.27
C ALA A 98 -6.60 -1.18 -3.27
N ASN A 99 -6.03 -1.15 -4.48
CA ASN A 99 -4.61 -0.97 -4.75
C ASN A 99 -4.42 -0.37 -6.16
N PHE A 100 -3.21 0.07 -6.51
CA PHE A 100 -2.95 0.68 -7.82
C PHE A 100 -3.18 -0.28 -9.00
N SER A 101 -2.92 -1.58 -8.82
CA SER A 101 -3.17 -2.59 -9.86
C SER A 101 -4.66 -2.68 -10.21
N THR A 102 -5.54 -2.67 -9.21
CA THR A 102 -6.99 -2.74 -9.39
C THR A 102 -7.52 -1.55 -10.15
N ILE A 103 -7.04 -0.34 -9.84
CA ILE A 103 -7.43 0.85 -10.61
C ILE A 103 -6.96 0.75 -12.06
N GLY A 104 -5.73 0.27 -12.30
CA GLY A 104 -5.23 0.01 -13.64
C GLY A 104 -6.11 -0.98 -14.42
N MET A 105 -6.56 -2.07 -13.77
CA MET A 105 -7.48 -3.04 -14.37
C MET A 105 -8.84 -2.42 -14.70
N ILE A 106 -9.40 -1.60 -13.81
CA ILE A 106 -10.69 -0.91 -14.03
C ILE A 106 -10.58 0.05 -15.22
N ILE A 107 -9.54 0.90 -15.26
CA ILE A 107 -9.34 1.86 -16.36
C ILE A 107 -9.09 1.13 -17.69
N GLY A 108 -8.26 0.07 -17.67
CA GLY A 108 -8.00 -0.76 -18.85
C GLY A 108 -9.26 -1.41 -19.41
N THR A 109 -10.12 -1.93 -18.53
CA THR A 109 -11.40 -2.54 -18.90
C THR A 109 -12.37 -1.49 -19.43
N LEU A 110 -12.51 -0.34 -18.75
CA LEU A 110 -13.38 0.75 -19.18
C LEU A 110 -13.01 1.24 -20.59
N LYS A 111 -11.72 1.38 -20.89
CA LYS A 111 -11.25 1.79 -22.22
C LYS A 111 -11.71 0.86 -23.36
N GLY A 112 -12.01 -0.40 -23.06
CA GLY A 112 -12.53 -1.37 -24.03
C GLY A 112 -14.05 -1.41 -24.15
N ILE A 113 -14.79 -0.85 -23.19
CA ILE A 113 -16.25 -0.98 -23.09
C ILE A 113 -16.98 0.34 -23.33
N VAL A 114 -16.36 1.47 -22.94
CA VAL A 114 -16.97 2.81 -23.07
C VAL A 114 -16.27 3.67 -24.12
N ASP A 115 -16.93 4.75 -24.52
CA ASP A 115 -16.34 5.73 -25.42
C ASP A 115 -15.16 6.48 -24.76
N LYS A 116 -14.31 7.09 -25.59
CA LYS A 116 -13.10 7.78 -25.13
C LYS A 116 -13.39 8.92 -24.16
N LYS A 117 -14.47 9.68 -24.34
CA LYS A 117 -14.79 10.82 -23.46
C LYS A 117 -15.14 10.32 -22.05
N THR A 118 -15.88 9.22 -21.95
CA THR A 118 -16.20 8.58 -20.67
C THR A 118 -14.94 7.99 -20.01
N SER A 119 -14.09 7.29 -20.77
CA SER A 119 -12.82 6.76 -20.25
C SER A 119 -11.87 7.84 -19.74
N ASP A 120 -11.72 8.94 -20.49
CA ASP A 120 -10.90 10.09 -20.11
C ASP A 120 -11.47 10.82 -18.88
N PHE A 121 -12.80 10.87 -18.75
CA PHE A 121 -13.45 11.42 -17.56
C PHE A 121 -13.09 10.60 -16.31
N VAL A 122 -13.30 9.27 -16.34
CA VAL A 122 -13.03 8.40 -15.18
C VAL A 122 -11.55 8.42 -14.80
N SER A 123 -10.65 8.45 -15.79
CA SER A 123 -9.20 8.47 -15.55
C SER A 123 -8.72 9.67 -14.73
N LYS A 124 -9.44 10.80 -14.76
CA LYS A 124 -9.14 11.98 -13.92
C LYS A 124 -9.43 11.76 -12.44
N TYR A 125 -10.30 10.80 -12.12
CA TYR A 125 -10.75 10.51 -10.75
C TYR A 125 -10.06 9.31 -10.13
N VAL A 126 -8.99 8.80 -10.74
CA VAL A 126 -8.15 7.70 -10.20
C VAL A 126 -7.79 7.89 -8.72
N PRO A 127 -7.33 9.08 -8.25
CA PRO A 127 -7.03 9.28 -6.83
C PRO A 127 -8.26 9.12 -5.92
N MET A 128 -9.43 9.58 -6.37
CA MET A 128 -10.67 9.47 -5.60
C MET A 128 -11.19 8.03 -5.56
N MET A 129 -11.06 7.29 -6.67
CA MET A 129 -11.42 5.87 -6.69
C MET A 129 -10.55 5.06 -5.74
N LEU A 130 -9.25 5.36 -5.68
CA LEU A 130 -8.34 4.72 -4.75
C LEU A 130 -8.71 5.06 -3.30
N LEU A 131 -8.93 6.34 -3.00
CA LEU A 131 -9.33 6.78 -1.67
C LEU A 131 -10.65 6.15 -1.22
N ALA A 132 -11.66 6.11 -2.10
CA ALA A 132 -12.96 5.52 -1.81
C ALA A 132 -12.91 4.00 -1.60
N GLY A 133 -11.90 3.31 -2.13
CA GLY A 133 -11.68 1.88 -1.85
C GLY A 133 -10.87 1.60 -0.58
N ILE A 134 -10.12 2.59 -0.09
CA ILE A 134 -9.28 2.50 1.12
C ILE A 134 -10.07 2.87 2.38
N LEU A 135 -10.93 3.89 2.30
CA LEU A 135 -11.84 4.32 3.38
C LEU A 135 -12.98 3.33 3.61
#